data_AF-A0A7C1KI73-F1
#
_entry.id   AF-A0A7C1KI73-F1
#
_cell.length_a   1.000
_cell.length_b   1.000
_cell.length_c   1.000
_cell.angle_alpha   90.00
_cell.angle_beta   90.00
_cell.angle_gamma   90.00
#
_symmetry.space_group_name_H-M   'P 1'
#
loop_
_entity.id
_entity.type
_entity.pdbx_description
1 polymer ?
#
loop_
_entity_poly.entity_id
_entity_poly.type
_entity_poly.pdbx_seq_one_letter_code
_entity_poly.pdbx_strand_id
1 'polypeptide(L)'
;MAEGMDRRDFLASSAVVPALPFLGQLPVVAAQEAQVQPQLVRFEDGIEPLVRLIEETPAERLLEEVARRIKKGTSYRQLLAALFLAGVRNIPPRPNVGFKFHAVLVIHSAHQAALAGPDRDRWLPLFWCLDYFKRAQGQAIREGGWRMKPVAEGRVPAAEQAQTAFREAMTRWDEEAADGAAAALARHVPVHEAFELFAHFAARDFRD
;
A
#
# COMPACT_ATOMS: atom_id res chain seq x y z
N MET A 1 -41.63 -11.97 -11.63
CA MET A 1 -40.52 -12.24 -10.69
C MET A 1 -39.30 -11.56 -11.27
N ALA A 2 -38.86 -10.44 -10.68
CA ALA A 2 -37.67 -9.73 -11.16
C ALA A 2 -36.44 -10.54 -10.75
N GLU A 3 -35.70 -11.06 -11.71
CA GLU A 3 -34.35 -11.60 -11.47
C GLU A 3 -33.52 -10.47 -10.84
N GLY A 4 -33.17 -10.63 -9.57
CA GLY A 4 -32.32 -9.68 -8.88
C GLY A 4 -30.94 -9.73 -9.52
N MET A 5 -30.52 -8.60 -10.10
CA MET A 5 -29.17 -8.42 -10.61
C MET A 5 -28.16 -8.82 -9.53
N ASP A 6 -27.36 -9.87 -9.78
CA ASP A 6 -26.33 -10.29 -8.83
C ASP A 6 -25.27 -9.19 -8.72
N ARG A 7 -24.58 -9.13 -7.57
CA ARG A 7 -23.47 -8.18 -7.32
C ARG A 7 -22.44 -8.23 -8.44
N ARG A 8 -22.19 -9.42 -9.02
CA ARG A 8 -21.28 -9.59 -10.15
C ARG A 8 -21.80 -8.93 -11.42
N ASP A 9 -23.09 -9.07 -11.73
CA ASP A 9 -23.73 -8.45 -12.89
C ASP A 9 -23.77 -6.92 -12.74
N PHE A 10 -24.04 -6.44 -11.52
CA PHE A 10 -24.01 -5.01 -11.21
C PHE A 10 -22.60 -4.41 -11.41
N LEU A 11 -21.55 -5.07 -10.90
CA LEU A 11 -20.16 -4.62 -11.08
C LEU A 11 -19.73 -4.68 -12.54
N ALA A 12 -20.09 -5.75 -13.27
CA ALA A 12 -19.79 -5.88 -14.69
C ALA A 12 -20.50 -4.81 -15.55
N SER A 13 -21.74 -4.47 -15.22
CA SER A 13 -22.50 -3.41 -15.91
C SER A 13 -21.94 -2.01 -15.64
N SER A 14 -21.33 -1.81 -14.47
CA SER A 14 -20.71 -0.53 -14.06
C SER A 14 -19.26 -0.38 -14.56
N ALA A 15 -18.63 -1.47 -15.02
CA ALA A 15 -17.24 -1.51 -15.50
C ALA A 15 -17.06 -0.99 -16.94
N VAL A 16 -18.13 -0.57 -17.63
CA VAL A 16 -18.00 0.13 -18.92
C VAL A 16 -17.45 1.54 -18.65
N VAL A 17 -16.13 1.63 -18.52
CA VAL A 17 -15.39 2.89 -18.36
C VAL A 17 -14.86 3.31 -19.73
N PRO A 18 -15.58 4.13 -20.52
CA PRO A 18 -15.07 4.66 -21.79
C PRO A 18 -13.87 5.60 -21.63
N ALA A 19 -13.51 5.98 -20.39
CA ALA A 19 -12.45 6.94 -20.11
C ALA A 19 -11.01 6.37 -20.15
N LEU A 20 -10.82 5.05 -20.13
CA LEU A 20 -9.48 4.42 -20.11
C LEU A 20 -9.39 3.30 -21.17
N PRO A 21 -9.32 3.65 -22.47
CA PRO A 21 -9.38 2.67 -23.56
C PRO A 21 -8.22 1.66 -23.55
N PHE A 22 -7.12 1.96 -22.87
CA PHE A 22 -5.98 1.04 -22.75
C PHE A 22 -6.24 -0.15 -21.80
N LEU A 23 -7.24 -0.06 -20.90
CA LEU A 23 -7.49 -1.14 -19.92
C LEU A 23 -7.84 -2.46 -20.60
N GLY A 24 -8.64 -2.42 -21.67
CA GLY A 24 -8.97 -3.60 -22.48
C GLY A 24 -7.79 -4.19 -23.26
N GLN A 25 -6.63 -3.52 -23.26
CA GLN A 25 -5.39 -3.99 -23.91
C GLN A 25 -4.36 -4.51 -22.90
N LEU A 26 -4.66 -4.50 -21.60
CA LEU A 26 -3.78 -5.04 -20.58
C LEU A 26 -3.91 -6.57 -20.51
N PRO A 27 -2.84 -7.29 -20.12
CA PRO A 27 -2.94 -8.72 -19.83
C PRO A 27 -4.02 -8.99 -18.77
N VAL A 28 -4.77 -10.07 -18.97
CA VAL A 28 -5.76 -10.54 -17.99
C VAL A 28 -5.02 -11.03 -16.74
N VAL A 29 -5.49 -10.63 -15.56
CA VAL A 29 -4.92 -11.08 -14.29
C VAL A 29 -5.75 -12.24 -13.77
N ALA A 30 -5.15 -13.42 -13.68
CA ALA A 30 -5.81 -14.59 -13.08
C ALA A 30 -5.94 -14.45 -11.56
N ALA A 31 -6.94 -15.11 -10.96
CA ALA A 31 -7.20 -14.95 -9.52
C ALA A 31 -5.99 -15.40 -8.68
N GLN A 32 -5.32 -16.47 -9.12
CA GLN A 32 -4.13 -17.01 -8.47
C GLN A 32 -2.94 -16.03 -8.50
N GLU A 33 -2.81 -15.23 -9.56
CA GLU A 33 -1.75 -14.23 -9.68
C GLU A 33 -1.99 -13.06 -8.72
N ALA A 34 -3.25 -12.70 -8.51
CA ALA A 34 -3.63 -11.62 -7.61
C ALA A 34 -3.58 -12.02 -6.12
N GLN A 35 -3.60 -13.32 -5.79
CA GLN A 35 -3.46 -13.77 -4.40
C GLN A 35 -2.07 -13.44 -3.83
N VAL A 36 -2.06 -12.76 -2.67
CA VAL A 36 -0.86 -12.49 -1.88
C VAL A 36 -0.56 -13.73 -1.03
N GLN A 37 0.59 -14.37 -1.24
CA GLN A 37 1.03 -15.51 -0.41
C GLN A 37 1.92 -15.02 0.74
N PRO A 38 1.83 -15.59 1.95
CA PRO A 38 2.61 -15.15 3.11
C PRO A 38 4.13 -15.16 2.90
N GLN A 39 4.65 -16.09 2.08
CA GLN A 39 6.08 -16.21 1.76
C GLN A 39 6.56 -15.13 0.77
N LEU A 40 5.64 -14.36 0.19
CA LEU A 40 5.91 -13.41 -0.90
C LEU A 40 6.18 -11.97 -0.42
N VAL A 41 6.25 -11.73 0.89
CA VAL A 41 6.64 -10.43 1.46
C VAL A 41 8.18 -10.31 1.53
N ARG A 42 8.84 -10.63 0.42
CA ARG A 42 10.22 -10.19 0.18
C ARG A 42 10.14 -9.12 -0.86
N PHE A 43 10.38 -7.88 -0.44
CA PHE A 43 10.53 -6.78 -1.38
C PHE A 43 11.78 -7.08 -2.21
N GLU A 44 11.59 -7.48 -3.46
CA GLU A 44 12.71 -7.56 -4.40
C GLU A 44 13.27 -6.15 -4.61
N ASP A 45 14.59 -6.05 -4.82
CA ASP A 45 15.28 -4.79 -5.11
C ASP A 45 14.65 -4.01 -6.29
N GLY A 46 13.85 -4.69 -7.12
CA GLY A 46 13.12 -4.14 -8.25
C GLY A 46 11.81 -3.39 -7.95
N ILE A 47 11.33 -3.31 -6.69
CA ILE A 47 10.06 -2.60 -6.39
C ILE A 47 10.20 -1.07 -6.35
N GLU A 48 11.35 -0.57 -5.88
CA GLU A 48 11.60 0.87 -5.71
C GLU A 48 11.41 1.68 -7.02
N PRO A 49 11.86 1.22 -8.20
CA PRO A 49 11.56 1.89 -9.46
C PRO A 49 10.07 2.06 -9.77
N LEU A 50 9.21 1.14 -9.33
CA LEU A 50 7.76 1.28 -9.50
C LEU A 50 7.18 2.25 -8.48
N VAL A 51 7.66 2.25 -7.23
CA VAL A 51 7.26 3.24 -6.22
C VAL A 51 7.58 4.65 -6.70
N ARG A 52 8.81 4.88 -7.17
CA ARG A 52 9.22 6.18 -7.74
C ARG A 52 8.39 6.57 -8.95
N LEU A 53 8.06 5.63 -9.84
CA LEU A 53 7.17 5.90 -10.96
C LEU A 53 5.80 6.40 -10.49
N ILE A 54 5.23 5.83 -9.44
CA ILE A 54 3.95 6.27 -8.86
C ILE A 54 4.07 7.65 -8.21
N GLU A 55 5.13 7.89 -7.43
CA GLU A 55 5.32 9.13 -6.69
C GLU A 55 5.67 10.32 -7.59
N GLU A 56 6.61 10.13 -8.53
CA GLU A 56 7.27 11.19 -9.30
C GLU A 56 6.57 11.51 -10.61
N THR A 57 5.80 10.58 -11.19
CA THR A 57 5.09 10.85 -12.45
C THR A 57 3.94 11.84 -12.21
N PRO A 58 3.81 12.90 -13.03
CA PRO A 58 2.67 13.82 -12.97
C PRO A 58 1.32 13.08 -13.11
N ALA A 59 0.28 13.62 -12.48
CA ALA A 59 -1.01 12.94 -12.36
C ALA A 59 -1.63 12.61 -13.73
N GLU A 60 -1.51 13.54 -14.67
CA GLU A 60 -2.01 13.47 -16.04
C GLU A 60 -1.28 12.46 -16.94
N ARG A 61 -0.20 11.84 -16.46
CA ARG A 61 0.58 10.83 -17.19
C ARG A 61 0.68 9.49 -16.47
N LEU A 62 0.31 9.43 -15.20
CA LEU A 62 0.59 8.27 -14.36
C LEU A 62 -0.05 7.00 -14.93
N LEU A 63 -1.31 7.08 -15.34
CA LEU A 63 -2.04 5.90 -15.78
C LEU A 63 -1.43 5.33 -17.07
N GLU A 64 -1.03 6.17 -18.02
CA GLU A 64 -0.39 5.72 -19.26
C GLU A 64 1.02 5.13 -19.03
N GLU A 65 1.79 5.70 -18.10
CA GLU A 65 3.12 5.19 -17.73
C GLU A 65 2.99 3.82 -17.04
N VAL A 66 2.05 3.68 -16.10
CA VAL A 66 1.77 2.39 -15.43
C VAL A 66 1.28 1.35 -16.44
N ALA A 67 0.36 1.70 -17.33
CA ALA A 67 -0.11 0.80 -18.38
C ALA A 67 1.05 0.30 -19.27
N ARG A 68 2.01 1.17 -19.60
CA ARG A 68 3.21 0.79 -20.34
C ARG A 68 4.12 -0.16 -19.55
N ARG A 69 4.23 -0.02 -18.23
CA ARG A 69 4.96 -0.96 -17.37
C ARG A 69 4.29 -2.33 -17.30
N ILE A 70 2.97 -2.35 -17.15
CA ILE A 70 2.18 -3.60 -17.17
C ILE A 70 2.38 -4.34 -18.49
N LYS A 71 2.28 -3.65 -19.64
CA LYS A 71 2.55 -4.24 -20.97
C LYS A 71 3.97 -4.79 -21.13
N LYS A 72 4.93 -4.31 -20.33
CA LYS A 72 6.32 -4.78 -20.29
C LYS A 72 6.58 -5.88 -19.24
N GLY A 73 5.55 -6.36 -18.56
CA GLY A 73 5.63 -7.49 -17.63
C GLY A 73 5.56 -7.12 -16.14
N THR A 74 5.21 -5.88 -15.77
CA THR A 74 4.89 -5.58 -14.36
C THR A 74 3.63 -6.35 -13.95
N SER A 75 3.79 -7.24 -12.97
CA SER A 75 2.69 -8.04 -12.43
C SER A 75 1.75 -7.23 -11.55
N TYR A 76 0.54 -7.76 -11.36
CA TYR A 76 -0.46 -7.15 -10.48
C TYR A 76 0.06 -6.97 -9.05
N ARG A 77 0.77 -7.97 -8.52
CA ARG A 77 1.34 -7.93 -7.17
C ARG A 77 2.43 -6.88 -7.02
N GLN A 78 3.28 -6.71 -8.03
CA GLN A 78 4.31 -5.66 -8.03
C GLN A 78 3.65 -4.27 -8.01
N LEU A 79 2.62 -4.03 -8.82
CA LEU A 79 1.92 -2.74 -8.80
C LEU A 79 1.20 -2.51 -7.46
N LEU A 80 0.54 -3.52 -6.92
CA LEU A 80 -0.14 -3.46 -5.62
C LEU A 80 0.86 -3.13 -4.50
N ALA A 81 1.99 -3.82 -4.44
CA ALA A 81 3.04 -3.56 -3.45
C ALA A 81 3.65 -2.17 -3.60
N ALA A 82 3.92 -1.72 -4.83
CA ALA A 82 4.45 -0.38 -5.07
C ALA A 82 3.46 0.71 -4.65
N LEU A 83 2.16 0.52 -4.89
CA LEU A 83 1.11 1.44 -4.48
C LEU A 83 0.95 1.51 -2.96
N PHE A 84 1.02 0.38 -2.25
CA PHE A 84 1.05 0.36 -0.79
C PHE A 84 2.24 1.13 -0.23
N LEU A 85 3.45 0.89 -0.76
CA LEU A 85 4.66 1.57 -0.33
C LEU A 85 4.61 3.08 -0.60
N ALA A 86 4.14 3.50 -1.78
CA ALA A 86 3.92 4.91 -2.10
C ALA A 86 2.92 5.54 -1.13
N GLY A 87 1.82 4.85 -0.82
CA GLY A 87 0.83 5.30 0.16
C GLY A 87 1.43 5.54 1.55
N VAL A 88 2.10 4.53 2.12
CA VAL A 88 2.66 4.60 3.48
C VAL A 88 3.73 5.70 3.60
N ARG A 89 4.58 5.89 2.59
CA ARG A 89 5.67 6.88 2.61
C ARG A 89 5.21 8.35 2.60
N ASN A 90 3.95 8.61 2.26
CA ASN A 90 3.39 9.95 2.16
C ASN A 90 2.45 10.31 3.34
N ILE A 91 2.36 9.45 4.37
CA ILE A 91 1.47 9.65 5.52
C ILE A 91 2.27 10.08 6.76
N PRO A 92 2.10 11.31 7.26
CA PRO A 92 2.78 11.75 8.47
C PRO A 92 2.30 10.95 9.69
N PRO A 93 3.20 10.48 10.58
CA PRO A 93 2.84 9.69 11.75
C PRO A 93 2.23 10.53 12.90
N ARG A 94 2.29 11.86 12.81
CA ARG A 94 1.75 12.83 13.79
C ARG A 94 1.45 14.18 13.11
N PRO A 95 0.66 15.07 13.74
CA PRO A 95 -0.10 14.87 14.98
C PRO A 95 -1.43 14.14 14.78
N ASN A 96 -2.05 14.25 13.60
CA ASN A 96 -3.37 13.69 13.31
C ASN A 96 -3.31 12.73 12.12
N VAL A 97 -3.12 11.44 12.39
CA VAL A 97 -2.99 10.41 11.33
C VAL A 97 -4.33 9.81 10.91
N GLY A 98 -5.35 9.90 11.78
CA GLY A 98 -6.55 9.05 11.74
C GLY A 98 -7.15 8.83 10.34
N PHE A 99 -7.44 9.91 9.60
CA PHE A 99 -8.01 9.77 8.25
C PHE A 99 -6.96 9.35 7.19
N LYS A 100 -5.68 9.71 7.35
CA LYS A 100 -4.63 9.41 6.36
C LYS A 100 -4.27 7.92 6.32
N PHE A 101 -4.38 7.19 7.45
CA PHE A 101 -4.25 5.72 7.47
C PHE A 101 -5.30 4.99 6.61
N HIS A 102 -6.39 5.64 6.19
CA HIS A 102 -7.35 5.03 5.28
C HIS A 102 -6.72 4.66 3.94
N ALA A 103 -5.57 5.24 3.56
CA ALA A 103 -4.89 4.89 2.31
C ALA A 103 -4.64 3.38 2.16
N VAL A 104 -4.13 2.71 3.21
CA VAL A 104 -3.88 1.26 3.13
C VAL A 104 -5.18 0.46 3.10
N LEU A 105 -6.22 0.92 3.80
CA LEU A 105 -7.54 0.29 3.79
C LEU A 105 -8.23 0.41 2.43
N VAL A 106 -8.10 1.58 1.78
CA VAL A 106 -8.63 1.85 0.43
C VAL A 106 -7.94 0.95 -0.59
N ILE A 107 -6.61 0.88 -0.57
CA ILE A 107 -5.85 0.02 -1.50
C ILE A 107 -6.22 -1.45 -1.29
N HIS A 108 -6.32 -1.91 -0.04
CA HIS A 108 -6.74 -3.27 0.25
C HIS A 108 -8.18 -3.55 -0.21
N SER A 109 -9.11 -2.62 0.00
CA SER A 109 -10.49 -2.75 -0.46
C SER A 109 -10.60 -2.81 -1.98
N ALA A 110 -9.82 -2.00 -2.70
CA ALA A 110 -9.74 -2.06 -4.14
C ALA A 110 -9.15 -3.39 -4.63
N HIS A 111 -8.17 -3.93 -3.91
CA HIS A 111 -7.65 -5.28 -4.19
C HIS A 111 -8.73 -6.36 -3.99
N GLN A 112 -9.51 -6.31 -2.90
CA GLN A 112 -10.63 -7.22 -2.68
C GLN A 112 -11.70 -7.09 -3.78
N ALA A 113 -12.02 -5.86 -4.20
CA ALA A 113 -12.96 -5.61 -5.29
C ALA A 113 -12.45 -6.18 -6.62
N ALA A 114 -11.14 -6.05 -6.91
CA ALA A 114 -10.52 -6.66 -8.08
C ALA A 114 -10.61 -8.20 -8.04
N LEU A 115 -10.38 -8.82 -6.88
CA LEU A 115 -10.51 -10.28 -6.74
C LEU A 115 -11.96 -10.76 -6.93
N ALA A 116 -12.94 -10.00 -6.45
CA ALA A 116 -14.36 -10.31 -6.56
C ALA A 116 -14.94 -10.09 -7.97
N GLY A 117 -14.30 -9.24 -8.78
CA GLY A 117 -14.69 -8.92 -10.15
C GLY A 117 -14.17 -9.91 -11.19
N PRO A 118 -14.61 -9.75 -12.45
CA PRO A 118 -14.11 -10.54 -13.58
C PRO A 118 -12.60 -10.35 -13.80
N ASP A 119 -11.92 -11.41 -14.24
CA ASP A 119 -10.47 -11.42 -14.49
C ASP A 119 -9.99 -10.28 -15.40
N ARG A 120 -10.80 -9.92 -16.41
CA ARG A 120 -10.51 -8.82 -17.36
C ARG A 120 -10.54 -7.42 -16.73
N ASP A 121 -11.24 -7.26 -15.61
CA ASP A 121 -11.51 -5.95 -14.99
C ASP A 121 -10.63 -5.71 -13.74
N ARG A 122 -9.77 -6.67 -13.36
CA ARG A 122 -8.98 -6.62 -12.11
C ARG A 122 -8.01 -5.44 -12.01
N TRP A 123 -7.59 -4.89 -13.14
CA TRP A 123 -6.77 -3.68 -13.15
C TRP A 123 -7.54 -2.43 -12.75
N LEU A 124 -8.83 -2.35 -13.08
CA LEU A 124 -9.61 -1.13 -12.94
C LEU A 124 -9.60 -0.56 -11.51
N PRO A 125 -9.81 -1.35 -10.44
CA PRO A 125 -9.73 -0.84 -9.07
C PRO A 125 -8.34 -0.29 -8.71
N LEU A 126 -7.25 -0.89 -9.20
CA LEU A 126 -5.89 -0.39 -8.95
C LEU A 126 -5.62 0.92 -9.72
N PHE A 127 -6.10 1.04 -10.95
CA PHE A 127 -6.01 2.28 -11.72
C PHE A 127 -6.80 3.42 -11.06
N TRP A 128 -7.96 3.10 -10.49
CA TRP A 128 -8.70 4.06 -9.67
C TRP A 128 -7.89 4.51 -8.44
N CYS A 129 -7.25 3.57 -7.71
CA CYS A 129 -6.41 3.93 -6.57
C CYS A 129 -5.18 4.76 -6.96
N LEU A 130 -4.60 4.56 -8.14
CA LEU A 130 -3.47 5.36 -8.63
C LEU A 130 -3.88 6.82 -8.89
N ASP A 131 -5.03 7.04 -9.54
CA ASP A 131 -5.60 8.37 -9.72
C ASP A 131 -5.93 9.02 -8.36
N TYR A 132 -6.59 8.28 -7.47
CA TYR A 132 -6.91 8.75 -6.12
C TYR A 132 -5.64 9.12 -5.33
N PHE A 133 -4.60 8.28 -5.40
CA PHE A 133 -3.31 8.54 -4.77
C PHE A 133 -2.73 9.88 -5.23
N LYS A 134 -2.74 10.20 -6.53
CA LYS A 134 -2.20 11.48 -7.03
C LYS A 134 -3.01 12.68 -6.56
N ARG A 135 -4.33 12.56 -6.44
CA ARG A 135 -5.18 13.62 -5.86
C ARG A 135 -4.83 13.84 -4.38
N ALA A 136 -4.71 12.76 -3.62
CA ALA A 136 -4.33 12.81 -2.20
C ALA A 136 -2.91 13.37 -2.01
N GLN A 137 -1.95 12.94 -2.83
CA GLN A 137 -0.57 13.44 -2.82
C GLN A 137 -0.52 14.93 -3.16
N GLY A 138 -1.26 15.40 -4.16
CA GLY A 138 -1.34 16.82 -4.50
C GLY A 138 -1.88 17.66 -3.34
N GLN A 139 -2.86 17.14 -2.60
CA GLN A 139 -3.33 17.78 -1.37
C GLN A 139 -2.26 17.77 -0.27
N ALA A 140 -1.60 16.64 -0.04
CA ALA A 140 -0.54 16.54 0.95
C ALA A 140 0.62 17.51 0.70
N ILE A 141 1.00 17.72 -0.57
CA ILE A 141 2.02 18.72 -0.96
C ILE A 141 1.58 20.14 -0.58
N ARG A 142 0.31 20.49 -0.83
CA ARG A 142 -0.24 21.80 -0.41
C ARG A 142 -0.27 21.98 1.11
N GLU A 143 -0.39 20.88 1.85
CA GLU A 143 -0.38 20.83 3.31
C GLU A 143 1.04 20.74 3.93
N GLY A 144 2.10 20.85 3.12
CA GLY A 144 3.50 20.85 3.59
C GLY A 144 4.35 19.67 3.13
N GLY A 145 3.76 18.68 2.45
CA GLY A 145 4.50 17.67 1.69
C GLY A 145 5.37 16.74 2.53
N TRP A 146 4.87 16.30 3.69
CA TRP A 146 5.60 15.34 4.51
C TRP A 146 5.93 14.06 3.74
N ARG A 147 7.15 13.57 3.94
CA ARG A 147 7.61 12.29 3.41
C ARG A 147 8.43 11.56 4.46
N MET A 148 8.25 10.25 4.51
CA MET A 148 9.03 9.38 5.39
C MET A 148 10.52 9.50 5.04
N LYS A 149 11.34 9.77 6.05
CA LYS A 149 12.80 9.83 5.90
C LYS A 149 13.38 8.42 5.82
N PRO A 150 14.59 8.25 5.26
CA PRO A 150 15.32 6.99 5.38
C PRO A 150 15.49 6.60 6.85
N VAL A 151 15.53 5.29 7.10
CA VAL A 151 15.79 4.74 8.43
C VAL A 151 17.13 5.27 8.94
N ALA A 152 17.16 5.72 10.19
CA ALA A 152 18.39 6.11 10.86
C ALA A 152 19.19 4.86 11.26
N GLU A 153 20.01 4.32 10.34
CA GLU A 153 20.70 3.02 10.51
C GLU A 153 21.49 2.90 11.83
N GLY A 154 22.13 3.97 12.29
CA GLY A 154 22.87 3.98 13.56
C GLY A 154 22.00 3.82 14.82
N ARG A 155 20.66 3.89 14.68
CA ARG A 155 19.68 3.70 15.76
C ARG A 155 18.96 2.34 15.69
N VAL A 156 19.24 1.54 14.67
CA VAL A 156 18.62 0.22 14.51
C VAL A 156 19.33 -0.77 15.46
N PRO A 157 18.63 -1.35 16.44
CA PRO A 157 19.24 -2.31 17.35
C PRO A 157 19.61 -3.61 16.63
N ALA A 158 20.52 -4.38 17.24
CA ALA A 158 20.86 -5.72 16.77
C ALA A 158 19.64 -6.66 16.79
N ALA A 159 19.66 -7.69 15.95
CA ALA A 159 18.55 -8.62 15.77
C ALA A 159 18.07 -9.24 17.11
N GLU A 160 19.01 -9.61 17.99
CA GLU A 160 18.71 -10.23 19.29
C GLU A 160 18.04 -9.26 20.26
N GLN A 161 18.19 -7.95 20.04
CA GLN A 161 17.66 -6.89 20.89
C GLN A 161 16.36 -6.29 20.36
N ALA A 162 15.95 -6.60 19.12
CA ALA A 162 14.86 -5.92 18.42
C ALA A 162 13.54 -5.91 19.22
N GLN A 163 13.11 -7.06 19.75
CA GLN A 163 11.86 -7.16 20.52
C GLN A 163 11.92 -6.41 21.85
N THR A 164 13.03 -6.56 22.59
CA THR A 164 13.22 -5.90 23.90
C THR A 164 13.29 -4.38 23.73
N ALA A 165 14.11 -3.90 22.79
CA ALA A 165 14.25 -2.49 22.48
C ALA A 165 12.91 -1.85 22.08
N PHE A 166 12.11 -2.55 21.26
CA PHE A 166 10.78 -2.07 20.90
C PHE A 166 9.85 -1.94 22.11
N ARG A 167 9.76 -2.97 22.97
CA ARG A 167 8.92 -2.91 24.17
C ARG A 167 9.33 -1.78 25.11
N GLU A 168 10.63 -1.59 25.31
CA GLU A 168 11.17 -0.52 26.15
C GLU A 168 10.84 0.86 25.59
N ALA A 169 11.12 1.08 24.29
CA ALA A 169 10.85 2.34 23.62
C ALA A 169 9.35 2.69 23.67
N MET A 170 8.48 1.73 23.35
CA MET A 170 7.03 1.91 23.38
C MET A 170 6.48 2.09 24.80
N THR A 171 7.15 1.55 25.82
CA THR A 171 6.78 1.76 27.24
C THR A 171 7.16 3.15 27.72
N ARG A 172 8.31 3.66 27.28
CA ARG A 172 8.82 4.99 27.64
C ARG A 172 8.27 6.12 26.76
N TRP A 173 7.49 5.82 25.73
CA TRP A 173 7.04 6.79 24.72
C TRP A 173 8.21 7.47 23.98
N ASP A 174 9.29 6.72 23.76
CA ASP A 174 10.48 7.18 23.04
C ASP A 174 10.32 6.92 21.54
N GLU A 175 9.84 7.94 20.81
CA GLU A 175 9.50 7.83 19.40
C GLU A 175 10.70 7.46 18.52
N GLU A 176 11.86 8.08 18.76
CA GLU A 176 13.05 7.84 17.95
C GLU A 176 13.60 6.43 18.16
N ALA A 177 13.59 5.94 19.41
CA ALA A 177 13.98 4.56 19.70
C ALA A 177 12.95 3.56 19.16
N ALA A 178 11.66 3.89 19.20
CA ALA A 178 10.60 3.02 18.69
C ALA A 178 10.70 2.88 17.17
N ASP A 179 11.00 3.95 16.43
CA ASP A 179 11.22 3.92 14.98
C ASP A 179 12.42 3.03 14.60
N GLY A 180 13.56 3.20 15.28
CA GLY A 180 14.74 2.35 15.07
C GLY A 180 14.47 0.87 15.38
N ALA A 181 13.78 0.58 16.49
CA ALA A 181 13.41 -0.77 16.88
C ALA A 181 12.37 -1.39 15.92
N ALA A 182 11.41 -0.62 15.42
CA ALA A 182 10.45 -1.08 14.42
C ALA A 182 11.14 -1.51 13.12
N ALA A 183 12.18 -0.78 12.69
CA ALA A 183 13.00 -1.18 11.55
C ALA A 183 13.75 -2.50 11.80
N ALA A 184 14.27 -2.72 13.01
CA ALA A 184 14.90 -3.99 13.38
C ALA A 184 13.89 -5.15 13.42
N LEU A 185 12.69 -4.93 13.95
CA LEU A 185 11.59 -5.92 13.92
C LEU A 185 11.26 -6.34 12.49
N ALA A 186 11.08 -5.36 11.59
CA ALA A 186 10.76 -5.61 10.18
C ALA A 186 11.85 -6.43 9.45
N ARG A 187 13.12 -6.32 9.87
CA ARG A 187 14.26 -7.03 9.25
C ARG A 187 14.48 -8.43 9.81
N HIS A 188 14.21 -8.64 11.09
CA HIS A 188 14.74 -9.80 11.81
C HIS A 188 13.67 -10.66 12.50
N VAL A 189 12.46 -10.13 12.70
CA VAL A 189 11.41 -10.81 13.47
C VAL A 189 10.32 -11.33 12.53
N PRO A 190 9.85 -12.58 12.70
CA PRO A 190 8.72 -13.10 11.93
C PRO A 190 7.48 -12.20 12.03
N VAL A 191 6.78 -12.02 10.90
CA VAL A 191 5.66 -11.07 10.81
C VAL A 191 4.57 -11.26 11.87
N HIS A 192 4.28 -12.52 12.24
CA HIS A 192 3.26 -12.82 13.26
C HIS A 192 3.71 -12.39 14.65
N GLU A 193 4.98 -12.60 15.02
CA GLU A 193 5.54 -12.13 16.29
C GLU A 193 5.62 -10.60 16.34
N ALA A 194 6.04 -9.98 15.23
CA ALA A 194 6.05 -8.53 15.12
C ALA A 194 4.63 -7.96 15.26
N PHE A 195 3.63 -8.59 14.62
CA PHE A 195 2.24 -8.19 14.73
C PHE A 195 1.73 -8.24 16.17
N GLU A 196 1.97 -9.34 16.90
CA GLU A 196 1.57 -9.46 18.32
C GLU A 196 2.20 -8.37 19.20
N LEU A 197 3.47 -8.01 18.92
CA LEU A 197 4.13 -6.88 19.58
C LEU A 197 3.38 -5.57 19.30
N PHE A 198 3.15 -5.23 18.03
CA PHE A 198 2.42 -4.01 17.68
C PHE A 198 1.00 -4.00 18.28
N ALA A 199 0.28 -5.11 18.21
CA ALA A 199 -1.08 -5.24 18.73
C ALA A 199 -1.16 -4.99 20.24
N HIS A 200 -0.18 -5.48 21.01
CA HIS A 200 -0.11 -5.22 22.45
C HIS A 200 -0.05 -3.72 22.79
N PHE A 201 0.61 -2.92 21.95
CA PHE A 201 0.72 -1.47 22.14
C PHE A 201 -0.36 -0.66 21.39
N ALA A 202 -1.14 -1.28 20.49
CA ALA A 202 -2.08 -0.60 19.60
C ALA A 202 -3.32 -0.02 20.30
N ALA A 203 -3.73 -0.61 21.43
CA ALA A 203 -4.90 -0.17 22.19
C ALA A 203 -4.60 0.89 23.27
N ARG A 204 -3.46 1.56 23.19
CA ARG A 204 -3.07 2.59 24.16
C ARG A 204 -3.64 3.95 23.77
N ASP A 205 -4.17 4.68 24.73
CA ASP A 205 -4.57 6.07 24.53
C ASP A 205 -3.35 6.93 24.18
N PHE A 206 -3.53 7.85 23.22
CA PHE A 206 -2.54 8.88 22.96
C PHE A 206 -2.36 9.73 24.23
N ARG A 207 -1.11 9.99 24.58
CA ARG A 207 -0.80 11.01 25.58
C ARG A 207 -0.65 12.34 24.84
N ASP A 208 -1.52 13.29 25.19
CA ASP A 208 -1.42 14.69 24.77
C ASP A 208 -0.29 15.41 25.54
#